data_AF-A0A382HAE9-F1
#
_entry.id   AF-A0A382HAE9-F1
#
_cell.length_a   1.000
_cell.length_b   1.000
_cell.length_c   1.000
_cell.angle_alpha   90.00
_cell.angle_beta   90.00
_cell.angle_gamma   90.00
#
_symmetry.space_group_name_H-M   'P 1'
#
loop_
_entity.id
_entity.type
_entity.pdbx_description
1 polymer ?
#
loop_
_entity_poly.entity_id
_entity_poly.type
_entity_poly.pdbx_seq_one_letter_code
_entity_poly.pdbx_strand_id
1 'polypeptide(L)' 'MSHRKVKAPRTRSGRRIRRHGRLRKKIWGSTERPRLVVFRSLRNIEGQVVNDDAGQTLIGLSTLSSDLADFKAKGQNVK' A
#
# COMPACT_ATOMS: atom_id res chain seq x y z
N MET A 1 -10.72 -1.74 36.08
CA MET A 1 -9.82 -1.81 34.90
C MET A 1 -10.67 -1.70 33.63
N SER A 2 -10.76 -0.49 33.05
CA SER A 2 -11.67 -0.18 31.94
C SER A 2 -11.21 -0.83 30.64
N HIS A 3 -11.97 -1.80 30.13
CA HIS A 3 -11.78 -2.39 28.81
C HIS A 3 -12.28 -1.41 27.75
N ARG A 4 -11.47 -0.41 27.40
CA ARG A 4 -11.82 0.54 26.35
C ARG A 4 -11.83 -0.17 25.00
N LYS A 5 -13.03 -0.54 24.51
CA LYS A 5 -13.23 -1.12 23.17
C LYS A 5 -12.70 -0.14 22.11
N VAL A 6 -11.62 -0.49 21.42
CA VAL A 6 -11.11 0.32 20.29
C VAL A 6 -12.14 0.26 19.16
N LYS A 7 -12.76 1.41 18.86
CA LYS A 7 -13.83 1.53 17.86
C LYS A 7 -13.25 1.28 16.45
N ALA A 8 -13.95 0.48 15.65
CA ALA A 8 -13.54 0.22 14.27
C ALA A 8 -13.52 1.53 13.45
N PRO A 9 -12.52 1.74 12.58
CA PRO A 9 -12.43 2.94 11.76
C PRO A 9 -13.62 3.02 10.80
N ARG A 10 -14.29 4.18 10.78
CA ARG A 10 -15.48 4.41 9.96
C ARG A 10 -15.13 4.86 8.53
N THR A 11 -13.98 5.54 8.36
CA THR A 11 -13.54 6.06 7.06
C THR A 11 -12.91 4.97 6.18
N ARG A 12 -12.97 5.15 4.85
CA ARG A 12 -12.27 4.29 3.88
C ARG A 12 -10.77 4.22 4.18
N SER A 13 -10.15 5.37 4.44
CA SER A 13 -8.72 5.49 4.77
C SER A 13 -8.37 4.73 6.05
N GLY A 14 -9.17 4.88 7.12
CA GLY A 14 -8.93 4.18 8.37
C GLY A 14 -9.09 2.66 8.24
N ARG A 15 -10.10 2.18 7.48
CA ARG A 15 -10.24 0.74 7.17
C ARG A 15 -9.04 0.20 6.40
N ARG A 16 -8.48 0.99 5.48
CA ARG A 16 -7.26 0.64 4.75
C ARG A 16 -6.06 0.54 5.69
N ILE A 17 -5.79 1.58 6.49
CA ILE A 17 -4.66 1.58 7.45
C ILE A 17 -4.73 0.35 8.36
N ARG A 18 -5.92 0.04 8.91
CA ARG A 18 -6.12 -1.14 9.75
C ARG A 18 -5.79 -2.45 9.02
N ARG A 19 -6.20 -2.57 7.75
CA ARG A 19 -5.90 -3.75 6.92
C ARG A 19 -4.40 -3.87 6.65
N HIS A 20 -3.75 -2.78 6.24
CA HIS A 20 -2.30 -2.77 5.99
C HIS A 20 -1.52 -3.12 7.26
N GLY A 21 -1.89 -2.57 8.42
CA GLY A 21 -1.28 -2.94 9.71
C GLY A 21 -1.44 -4.43 10.03
N ARG A 22 -2.61 -5.02 9.76
CA ARG A 22 -2.81 -6.48 9.92
C ARG A 22 -1.93 -7.29 8.97
N LEU A 23 -1.80 -6.87 7.71
CA LEU A 23 -0.97 -7.56 6.72
C LEU A 23 0.52 -7.50 7.09
N ARG A 24 1.00 -6.35 7.58
CA ARG A 24 2.39 -6.15 8.02
C ARG A 24 2.78 -6.98 9.26
N LYS A 25 1.82 -7.61 9.95
CA LYS A 25 2.14 -8.61 11.00
C LYS A 25 2.65 -9.94 10.43
N LYS A 26 2.35 -10.23 9.17
CA LYS A 26 2.74 -11.48 8.49
C LYS A 26 3.72 -11.25 7.34
N ILE A 27 3.63 -10.07 6.71
CA ILE A 27 4.45 -9.70 5.55
C ILE A 27 5.53 -8.75 6.04
N TRP A 28 6.77 -9.20 5.97
CA TRP A 28 7.98 -8.45 6.25
C TRP A 28 8.88 -8.50 5.02
N GLY A 29 9.43 -7.36 4.61
CA GLY A 29 10.37 -7.28 3.49
C GLY A 29 11.82 -7.25 3.97
N SER A 30 12.63 -8.21 3.56
CA SER A 30 14.08 -8.22 3.82
C SER A 30 14.88 -7.80 2.57
N THR A 31 16.20 -7.75 2.67
CA THR A 31 17.07 -7.48 1.51
C THR A 31 16.89 -8.50 0.38
N GLU A 32 16.80 -9.79 0.71
CA GLU A 32 16.61 -10.86 -0.28
C GLU A 32 15.19 -10.88 -0.85
N ARG A 33 14.21 -10.47 -0.05
CA ARG A 33 12.80 -10.46 -0.43
C ARG A 33 12.11 -9.19 0.04
N PRO A 34 12.33 -8.05 -0.64
CA PRO A 34 11.74 -6.78 -0.26
C PRO A 34 10.22 -6.80 -0.46
N ARG A 35 9.48 -6.01 0.33
CA ARG A 35 8.03 -5.94 0.19
C ARG A 35 7.63 -4.96 -0.90
N LEU A 36 6.66 -5.35 -1.72
CA LEU A 36 5.96 -4.43 -2.61
C LEU A 36 4.78 -3.77 -1.88
N VAL A 37 4.70 -2.46 -1.95
CA VAL A 37 3.67 -1.62 -1.37
C VAL A 37 2.90 -0.98 -2.49
N VAL A 38 1.59 -1.19 -2.54
CA VAL A 38 0.74 -0.58 -3.56
C VAL A 38 -0.30 0.32 -2.91
N PHE A 39 -0.40 1.54 -3.41
CA PHE A 39 -1.47 2.48 -3.12
C PHE A 39 -2.32 2.67 -4.38
N ARG A 40 -3.63 2.45 -4.26
CA ARG A 40 -4.58 2.68 -5.37
C ARG A 40 -5.59 3.75 -5.00
N SER A 41 -5.65 4.79 -5.83
CA SER A 41 -6.71 5.81 -5.81
C SER A 41 -7.74 5.52 -6.91
N LEU A 42 -8.71 6.42 -7.07
CA LEU A 42 -9.70 6.33 -8.15
C LEU A 42 -9.06 6.50 -9.53
N ARG A 43 -8.04 7.38 -9.64
CA ARG A 43 -7.43 7.77 -10.92
C ARG A 43 -6.06 7.15 -11.14
N ASN A 44 -5.25 7.07 -10.09
CA ASN A 44 -3.83 6.72 -10.15
C ASN A 44 -3.49 5.50 -9.28
N ILE A 45 -2.41 4.83 -9.64
CA ILE A 45 -1.79 3.76 -8.85
C ILE A 45 -0.31 4.07 -8.61
N GLU A 46 0.13 3.77 -7.40
CA GLU A 46 1.49 4.00 -6.92
C GLU A 46 2.03 2.71 -6.31
N GLY A 47 3.30 2.42 -6.56
CA GLY A 47 4.00 1.22 -6.11
C GLY A 47 5.37 1.58 -5.52
N GLN A 48 5.77 0.91 -4.45
CA GLN A 48 7.10 1.06 -3.85
C GLN A 48 7.65 -0.30 -3.41
N VAL A 49 8.91 -0.58 -3.70
CA VAL A 49 9.64 -1.75 -3.19
C VAL A 49 10.45 -1.30 -1.98
N VAL A 50 10.21 -1.91 -0.83
CA VAL A 50 10.74 -1.49 0.47
C VAL A 50 11.46 -2.64 1.16
N ASN A 51 12.65 -2.36 1.67
CA ASN A 51 13.36 -3.20 2.63
C ASN A 51 13.02 -2.71 4.05
N ASP A 52 12.32 -3.53 4.83
CA ASP A 52 11.90 -3.20 6.19
C ASP A 52 13.06 -3.30 7.19
N ASP A 53 14.04 -4.18 6.95
CA ASP A 53 15.22 -4.34 7.84
C ASP A 53 16.06 -3.06 7.86
N ALA A 54 16.31 -2.48 6.68
CA ALA A 54 17.03 -1.23 6.52
C ALA A 54 16.11 0.01 6.67
N GLY A 55 14.79 -0.18 6.66
CA GLY A 55 13.82 0.91 6.64
C GLY A 55 13.87 1.79 5.38
N GLN A 56 14.32 1.23 4.25
CA GLN A 56 14.61 1.97 3.01
C GLN A 56 13.68 1.56 1.87
N THR A 57 13.23 2.54 1.10
CA THR A 57 12.58 2.31 -0.20
C THR A 57 13.64 2.16 -1.27
N LEU A 58 13.67 1.00 -1.92
CA LEU A 58 14.63 0.69 -2.97
C LEU A 58 14.21 1.33 -4.31
N ILE A 59 12.93 1.22 -4.66
CA ILE A 59 12.37 1.72 -5.92
C ILE A 59 10.95 2.23 -5.66
N GLY A 60 10.58 3.36 -6.28
CA GLY A 60 9.22 3.90 -6.28
C GLY A 60 8.76 4.21 -7.70
N LEU A 61 7.50 3.91 -8.01
CA LEU A 61 6.88 4.15 -9.31
C LEU A 61 5.44 4.65 -9.12
N SER A 62 5.01 5.57 -9.98
CA SER A 62 3.65 6.12 -9.97
C SER A 62 3.17 6.36 -11.39
N THR A 63 1.88 6.15 -11.64
CA THR A 63 1.25 6.58 -12.91
C THR A 63 1.20 8.11 -13.07
N LEU A 64 1.60 8.87 -12.05
CA LEU A 64 1.82 10.32 -12.15
C LEU A 64 3.20 10.68 -12.71
N SER A 65 4.14 9.73 -12.82
CA SER A 65 5.45 10.01 -13.41
C SER A 65 5.31 10.31 -14.90
N SER A 66 6.10 11.26 -15.40
CA SER A 66 6.21 11.59 -16.83
C SER A 66 6.52 10.35 -17.67
N ASP A 67 7.35 9.46 -17.13
CA ASP A 67 7.81 8.24 -17.81
C ASP A 67 6.68 7.23 -18.06
N LEU A 68 5.55 7.42 -17.35
CA LEU A 68 4.35 6.58 -17.43
C LEU A 68 3.13 7.37 -17.89
N ALA A 69 3.31 8.56 -18.48
CA ALA A 69 2.21 9.41 -18.93
C ALA A 69 1.26 8.71 -19.91
N ASP A 70 1.81 7.90 -20.82
CA ASP A 70 1.04 7.16 -21.83
C ASP A 70 0.52 5.81 -21.33
N PHE A 71 0.84 5.44 -20.09
CA PHE A 71 0.45 4.16 -19.52
C PHE A 71 -1.06 4.13 -19.19
N LYS A 72 -1.84 3.50 -20.08
CA LYS A 72 -3.26 3.23 -19.84
C LYS A 72 -3.45 1.84 -19.25
N ALA A 73 -3.74 1.81 -17.95
CA ALA A 73 -4.07 0.56 -17.27
C ALA A 73 -5.34 -0.08 -17.87
N LYS A 74 -5.21 -1.27 -18.45
CA LYS A 74 -6.35 -2.10 -18.89
C LYS A 74 -7.01 -2.74 -17.65
N GLY A 75 -7.92 -2.03 -17.01
CA GLY A 75 -8.66 -2.53 -15.86
C GLY A 75 -10.14 -2.29 -16.02
N GLN A 76 -10.88 -3.26 -16.56
CA GLN A 76 -12.33 -3.27 -16.43
C GLN A 76 -12.64 -3.56 -14.95
N ASN A 77 -13.20 -2.61 -14.22
CA ASN A 77 -13.98 -2.93 -13.03
C ASN A 77 -15.32 -3.48 -13.54
N VAL A 78 -15.34 -4.73 -13.99
CA VAL A 78 -16.59 -5.44 -14.21
C VAL A 78 -17.24 -5.54 -12.84
N LYS A 79 -18.36 -4.84 -12.71
CA LYS A 79 -19.11 -4.70 -11.47
C LYS A 79 -19.94 -5.95 -11.22
#